data_AF-A0AAF6AXI9-F1
#
_entry.id   AF-A0AAF6AXI9-F1
#
_cell.length_a   1.000
_cell.length_b   1.000
_cell.length_c   1.000
_cell.angle_alpha   90.00
_cell.angle_beta   90.00
_cell.angle_gamma   90.00
#
_symmetry.space_group_name_H-M   'P 1'
#
loop_
_entity.id
_entity.type
_entity.pdbx_description
1 polymer ?
#
loop_
_entity_poly.entity_id
_entity_poly.type
_entity_poly.pdbx_seq_one_letter_code
_entity_poly.pdbx_strand_id
1 'polypeptide(L)'
;MNREEFSRRELSTEVLKGTVDEERRQLLNRILYRSKQRGYLELDLLLGKWAQENINNLDDIHLRALVEVLEEENPDLLKWLTGQDQAPEHIASNPVFSAIHMKVAESLEEHSSAETRAKPGYPWVRGWDDNQKSGTPKIGNQ
;
A
#
# COMPACT_ATOMS: atom_id res chain seq x y z
N MET A 1 3.67 8.30 51.76
CA MET A 1 3.13 7.86 50.46
C MET A 1 2.44 6.52 50.70
N ASN A 2 1.12 6.46 50.54
CA ASN A 2 0.28 5.40 51.11
C ASN A 2 0.18 4.19 50.15
N ARG A 3 0.13 2.95 50.69
CA ARG A 3 0.09 1.69 49.90
C ARG A 3 -1.14 1.64 48.97
N GLU A 4 -2.22 2.27 49.37
CA GLU A 4 -3.46 2.40 48.59
C GLU A 4 -3.33 3.38 47.41
N GLU A 5 -2.54 4.45 47.54
CA GLU A 5 -2.30 5.39 46.44
C GLU A 5 -1.42 4.77 45.35
N PHE A 6 -0.48 3.90 45.73
CA PHE A 6 0.34 3.15 44.79
C PHE A 6 -0.52 2.18 43.97
N SER A 7 -1.38 1.40 44.63
CA SER A 7 -2.30 0.45 43.96
C SER A 7 -3.26 1.15 42.98
N ARG A 8 -3.80 2.32 43.34
CA ARG A 8 -4.66 3.12 42.44
C ARG A 8 -3.90 3.67 41.23
N ARG A 9 -2.63 4.06 41.40
CA ARG A 9 -1.79 4.54 40.29
C ARG A 9 -1.47 3.41 39.31
N GLU A 10 -1.08 2.24 39.80
CA GLU A 10 -0.80 1.06 38.96
C GLU A 10 -2.03 0.62 38.16
N LEU A 11 -3.20 0.52 38.82
CA LEU A 11 -4.47 0.21 38.14
C LEU A 11 -4.83 1.26 37.08
N SER A 12 -4.58 2.54 37.36
CA SER A 12 -4.82 3.61 36.38
C SER A 12 -3.90 3.48 35.16
N THR A 13 -2.62 3.14 35.37
CA THR A 13 -1.68 2.94 34.26
C THR A 13 -2.00 1.69 33.43
N GLU A 14 -2.45 0.60 34.05
CA GLU A 14 -2.86 -0.62 33.35
C GLU A 14 -4.11 -0.39 32.49
N VAL A 15 -5.12 0.32 33.03
CA VAL A 15 -6.32 0.69 32.28
C VAL A 15 -5.96 1.60 31.11
N LEU A 16 -5.13 2.63 31.33
CA LEU A 16 -4.68 3.53 30.26
C LEU A 16 -3.90 2.78 29.17
N LYS A 17 -3.03 1.85 29.55
CA LYS A 17 -2.30 0.99 28.60
C LYS A 17 -3.26 0.13 27.79
N GLY A 18 -4.22 -0.51 28.44
CA GLY A 18 -5.24 -1.33 27.76
C GLY A 18 -6.09 -0.53 26.78
N THR A 19 -6.45 0.72 27.10
CA THR A 19 -7.18 1.59 26.18
C THR A 19 -6.35 1.98 24.96
N VAL A 20 -5.07 2.32 25.16
CA VAL A 20 -4.16 2.70 24.06
C VAL A 20 -3.90 1.51 23.13
N ASP A 21 -3.73 0.31 23.68
CA ASP A 21 -3.52 -0.92 22.90
C ASP A 21 -4.76 -1.25 22.04
N GLU A 22 -5.97 -1.04 22.57
CA GLU A 22 -7.22 -1.24 21.82
C GLU A 22 -7.40 -0.19 20.71
N GLU A 23 -7.15 1.09 21.00
CA GLU A 23 -7.18 2.17 19.98
C GLU A 23 -6.19 1.90 18.85
N ARG A 24 -4.96 1.47 19.19
CA ARG A 24 -3.95 1.06 18.22
C ARG A 24 -4.46 -0.09 17.36
N ARG A 25 -5.01 -1.14 17.97
CA ARG A 25 -5.54 -2.30 17.24
C ARG A 25 -6.67 -1.92 16.29
N GLN A 26 -7.58 -1.05 16.71
CA GLN A 26 -8.67 -0.56 15.86
C GLN A 26 -8.14 0.23 14.65
N LEU A 27 -7.13 1.07 14.85
CA LEU A 27 -6.46 1.79 13.77
C LEU A 27 -5.83 0.81 12.76
N LEU A 28 -5.08 -0.20 13.23
CA LEU A 28 -4.44 -1.18 12.34
C LEU A 28 -5.49 -1.99 11.55
N ASN A 29 -6.58 -2.41 12.20
CA ASN A 29 -7.67 -3.11 11.52
C ASN A 29 -8.32 -2.24 10.44
N ARG A 30 -8.52 -0.95 10.70
CA ARG A 30 -9.07 -0.01 9.72
C ARG A 30 -8.17 0.15 8.51
N ILE A 31 -6.85 0.30 8.73
CA ILE A 31 -5.85 0.42 7.66
C ILE A 31 -5.82 -0.86 6.82
N LEU A 32 -5.79 -2.03 7.48
CA LEU A 32 -5.76 -3.31 6.80
C LEU A 32 -7.03 -3.55 5.96
N TYR A 33 -8.20 -3.19 6.50
CA TYR A 33 -9.45 -3.27 5.78
C TYR A 33 -9.46 -2.35 4.55
N ARG A 34 -9.07 -1.08 4.73
CA ARG A 34 -8.94 -0.10 3.63
C ARG A 34 -7.98 -0.57 2.54
N SER A 35 -6.91 -1.26 2.91
CA SER A 35 -5.92 -1.80 1.96
C SER A 35 -6.43 -2.97 1.13
N LYS A 36 -7.50 -3.66 1.58
CA LYS A 36 -8.02 -4.91 0.98
C LYS A 36 -9.41 -4.76 0.33
N GLN A 37 -10.05 -3.61 0.46
CA GLN A 37 -11.45 -3.42 0.08
C GLN A 37 -11.61 -2.19 -0.81
N ARG A 38 -10.77 -2.10 -1.85
CA ARG A 38 -10.76 -0.98 -2.79
C ARG A 38 -11.58 -1.26 -4.05
N GLY A 39 -11.92 -2.52 -4.32
CA GLY A 39 -12.65 -2.95 -5.51
C GLY A 39 -11.76 -3.15 -6.74
N TYR A 40 -10.44 -3.14 -6.55
CA TYR A 40 -9.41 -3.39 -7.56
C TYR A 40 -8.57 -4.55 -7.05
N LEU A 41 -8.78 -5.75 -7.59
CA LEU A 41 -8.16 -6.97 -7.08
C LEU A 41 -6.64 -6.87 -7.10
N GLU A 42 -6.07 -6.24 -8.13
CA GLU A 42 -4.62 -6.05 -8.25
C GLU A 42 -4.07 -5.21 -7.09
N LEU A 43 -4.71 -4.07 -6.79
CA LEU A 43 -4.32 -3.22 -5.66
C LEU A 43 -4.54 -3.92 -4.32
N ASP A 44 -5.67 -4.60 -4.16
CA ASP A 44 -6.01 -5.30 -2.92
C ASP A 44 -4.99 -6.40 -2.61
N LEU A 45 -4.46 -7.07 -3.63
CA LEU A 45 -3.38 -8.06 -3.48
C LEU A 45 -2.03 -7.40 -3.17
N LEU A 46 -1.64 -6.37 -3.93
CA LEU A 46 -0.35 -5.70 -3.75
C LEU A 46 -0.26 -5.00 -2.39
N LEU A 47 -1.22 -4.12 -2.09
CA LEU A 47 -1.26 -3.34 -0.85
C LEU A 47 -1.65 -4.22 0.34
N GLY A 48 -2.64 -5.09 0.17
CA GLY A 48 -3.12 -5.94 1.25
C GLY A 48 -2.06 -6.91 1.76
N LYS A 49 -1.24 -7.48 0.87
CA LYS A 49 -0.11 -8.33 1.26
C LYS A 49 0.97 -7.53 1.97
N TRP A 50 1.43 -6.42 1.37
CA TRP A 50 2.46 -5.57 1.97
C TRP A 50 2.04 -5.04 3.34
N ALA A 51 0.80 -4.56 3.47
CA ALA A 51 0.27 -4.06 4.73
C ALA A 51 0.23 -5.18 5.78
N GLN A 52 -0.26 -6.38 5.46
CA GLN A 52 -0.33 -7.49 6.41
C GLN A 52 1.04 -7.91 6.95
N GLU A 53 2.09 -7.84 6.12
CA GLU A 53 3.46 -8.20 6.49
C GLU A 53 4.13 -7.12 7.36
N ASN A 54 3.81 -5.83 7.13
CA ASN A 54 4.55 -4.71 7.73
C ASN A 54 3.81 -4.00 8.88
N ILE A 55 2.47 -3.98 8.88
CA ILE A 55 1.65 -3.12 9.75
C ILE A 55 1.92 -3.27 11.25
N ASN A 56 2.31 -4.46 11.71
CA ASN A 56 2.61 -4.71 13.13
C ASN A 56 3.95 -4.09 13.57
N ASN A 57 4.86 -3.84 12.63
CA ASN A 57 6.21 -3.32 12.88
C ASN A 57 6.34 -1.83 12.52
N LEU A 58 5.28 -1.21 11.98
CA LEU A 58 5.30 0.19 11.61
C LEU A 58 5.18 1.10 12.83
N ASP A 59 6.00 2.14 12.84
CA ASP A 59 5.89 3.25 13.80
C ASP A 59 4.77 4.23 13.40
N ASP A 60 4.34 5.08 14.32
CA ASP A 60 3.18 5.96 14.12
C ASP A 60 3.35 6.92 12.93
N ILE A 61 4.59 7.34 12.65
CA ILE A 61 4.93 8.16 11.48
C ILE A 61 4.66 7.39 10.18
N HIS A 62 5.07 6.12 10.12
CA HIS A 62 4.87 5.28 8.94
C HIS A 62 3.40 4.88 8.79
N LEU A 63 2.66 4.71 9.89
CA LEU A 63 1.21 4.46 9.82
C LEU A 63 0.48 5.66 9.21
N ARG A 64 0.85 6.89 9.57
CA ARG A 64 0.29 8.10 8.93
C ARG A 64 0.64 8.17 7.45
N ALA A 65 1.90 7.91 7.11
CA ALA A 65 2.35 7.86 5.73
C ALA A 65 1.58 6.79 4.92
N LEU A 66 1.28 5.63 5.51
CA LEU A 66 0.45 4.61 4.87
C LEU A 66 -0.99 5.09 4.66
N VAL A 67 -1.57 5.78 5.64
CA VAL A 67 -2.92 6.35 5.50
C VAL A 67 -2.97 7.34 4.33
N GLU A 68 -1.99 8.23 4.20
CA GLU A 68 -1.91 9.17 3.06
C GLU A 68 -1.90 8.44 1.71
N VAL A 69 -1.12 7.36 1.58
CA VAL A 69 -1.09 6.53 0.35
C VAL A 69 -2.44 5.85 0.09
N LEU A 70 -3.17 5.47 1.14
CA LEU A 70 -4.49 4.85 1.03
C LEU A 70 -5.62 5.85 0.73
N GLU A 71 -5.38 7.15 0.83
CA GLU A 71 -6.33 8.21 0.45
C GLU A 71 -6.29 8.54 -1.04
N GLU A 72 -5.24 8.12 -1.75
CA GLU A 72 -5.11 8.31 -3.20
C GLU A 72 -6.09 7.47 -4.02
N GLU A 73 -6.48 7.99 -5.19
CA GLU A 73 -7.42 7.33 -6.10
C GLU A 73 -6.85 6.03 -6.68
N ASN A 74 -7.69 4.99 -6.77
CA ASN A 74 -7.26 3.66 -7.22
C ASN A 74 -6.57 3.66 -8.61
N PRO A 75 -7.13 4.33 -9.66
CA PRO A 75 -6.54 4.25 -10.99
C PRO A 75 -5.14 4.85 -11.06
N ASP A 76 -4.90 5.93 -10.32
CA ASP A 76 -3.63 6.64 -10.34
C ASP A 76 -2.61 5.94 -9.47
N LEU A 77 -3.01 5.47 -8.29
CA LEU A 77 -2.15 4.67 -7.43
C LEU A 77 -1.65 3.40 -8.12
N LEU A 78 -2.51 2.71 -8.89
CA LEU A 78 -2.08 1.53 -9.65
C LEU A 78 -1.04 1.88 -10.73
N LYS A 79 -1.22 2.99 -11.45
CA LYS A 79 -0.24 3.44 -12.46
C LYS A 79 1.11 3.77 -11.84
N TRP A 80 1.10 4.46 -10.69
CA TRP A 80 2.33 4.83 -10.00
C TRP A 80 3.06 3.61 -9.44
N LEU A 81 2.34 2.70 -8.79
CA LEU A 81 2.93 1.48 -8.21
C LEU A 81 3.52 0.54 -9.27
N THR A 82 2.93 0.49 -10.46
CA THR A 82 3.41 -0.33 -11.57
C THR A 82 4.44 0.38 -12.46
N GLY A 83 4.82 1.62 -12.14
CA GLY A 83 5.80 2.41 -12.90
C GLY A 83 5.31 2.89 -14.26
N GLN A 84 3.99 2.90 -14.51
CA GLN A 84 3.40 3.39 -15.75
C GLN A 84 3.42 4.92 -15.83
N ASP A 85 3.24 5.58 -14.69
CA ASP A 85 3.28 7.02 -14.57
C ASP A 85 4.09 7.43 -13.34
N GLN A 86 4.58 8.67 -13.34
CA GLN A 86 5.34 9.19 -12.21
C GLN A 86 4.38 9.61 -11.09
N ALA A 87 4.69 9.16 -9.87
CA ALA A 87 3.97 9.63 -8.70
C ALA A 87 4.22 11.13 -8.48
N PRO A 88 3.20 11.91 -8.09
CA PRO A 88 3.37 13.30 -7.70
C PRO A 88 4.27 13.41 -6.47
N GLU A 89 4.91 14.57 -6.27
CA GLU A 89 5.96 14.78 -5.27
C GLU A 89 5.50 14.44 -3.83
N HIS A 90 4.23 14.70 -3.49
CA HIS A 90 3.69 14.40 -2.17
C HIS A 90 3.57 12.90 -1.87
N ILE A 91 3.41 12.06 -2.91
CA ILE A 91 3.42 10.59 -2.77
C ILE A 91 4.82 10.03 -2.98
N ALA A 92 5.58 10.58 -3.94
CA ALA A 92 6.93 10.11 -4.22
C ALA A 92 7.88 10.30 -3.02
N SER A 93 7.69 11.36 -2.22
CA SER A 93 8.45 11.60 -0.99
C SER A 93 8.04 10.73 0.19
N ASN A 94 6.92 9.99 0.07
CA ASN A 94 6.40 9.16 1.14
C ASN A 94 7.23 7.86 1.29
N PRO A 95 7.74 7.55 2.51
CA PRO A 95 8.61 6.40 2.72
C PRO A 95 7.88 5.07 2.52
N VAL A 96 6.59 5.02 2.87
CA VAL A 96 5.76 3.80 2.71
C VAL A 96 5.47 3.55 1.24
N PHE A 97 5.13 4.60 0.48
CA PHE A 97 4.95 4.49 -0.96
C PHE A 97 6.20 3.93 -1.64
N SER A 98 7.38 4.47 -1.29
CA SER A 98 8.67 4.00 -1.83
C SER A 98 8.92 2.52 -1.51
N ALA A 99 8.61 2.07 -0.28
CA ALA A 99 8.77 0.67 0.12
C ALA A 99 7.83 -0.28 -0.64
N ILE A 100 6.57 0.13 -0.84
CA ILE A 100 5.59 -0.64 -1.64
C ILE A 100 6.04 -0.69 -3.09
N HIS A 101 6.38 0.46 -3.69
CA HIS A 101 6.83 0.56 -5.07
C HIS A 101 8.06 -0.31 -5.34
N MET A 102 9.05 -0.32 -4.44
CA MET A 102 10.20 -1.22 -4.53
C MET A 102 9.78 -2.70 -4.51
N LYS A 103 8.84 -3.07 -3.63
CA LYS A 103 8.36 -4.46 -3.54
C LYS A 103 7.62 -4.90 -4.81
N VAL A 104 6.84 -3.99 -5.40
CA VAL A 104 6.14 -4.22 -6.66
C VAL A 104 7.15 -4.36 -7.81
N ALA A 105 8.15 -3.49 -7.87
CA ALA A 105 9.21 -3.55 -8.88
C ALA A 105 9.99 -4.87 -8.83
N GLU A 106 10.38 -5.33 -7.63
CA GLU A 106 11.01 -6.64 -7.41
C GLU A 106 10.11 -7.79 -7.88
N SER A 107 8.82 -7.75 -7.52
CA SER A 107 7.85 -8.78 -7.92
C SER A 107 7.62 -8.82 -9.44
N LEU A 108 7.64 -7.66 -10.10
CA LEU A 108 7.57 -7.56 -11.56
C LEU A 108 8.85 -8.12 -12.20
N GLU A 109 10.01 -7.90 -11.60
CA GLU A 109 11.28 -8.44 -12.06
C GLU A 109 11.34 -9.97 -12.00
N GLU A 110 10.81 -10.56 -10.93
CA GLU A 110 10.81 -12.02 -10.73
C GLU A 110 9.78 -12.75 -11.62
N HIS A 111 8.63 -12.12 -11.90
CA HIS A 111 7.48 -12.82 -12.48
C HIS A 111 7.09 -12.37 -13.88
N SER A 112 7.72 -11.33 -14.44
CA SER A 112 7.41 -10.85 -15.80
C SER A 112 8.66 -10.65 -16.64
N SER A 113 8.61 -11.09 -17.90
CA SER A 113 9.63 -10.76 -18.90
C SER A 113 9.59 -9.27 -19.25
N ALA A 114 10.75 -8.65 -19.45
CA ALA A 114 10.86 -7.20 -19.70
C ALA A 114 10.06 -6.77 -20.95
N GLU A 115 9.94 -7.66 -21.94
CA GLU A 115 9.25 -7.44 -23.21
C GLU A 115 7.72 -7.30 -23.06
N THR A 116 7.15 -7.84 -21.99
CA THR A 116 5.71 -7.86 -21.72
C THR A 116 5.28 -6.68 -20.82
N ARG A 117 6.23 -5.95 -20.26
CA ARG A 117 5.93 -4.82 -19.37
C ARG A 117 5.47 -3.60 -20.17
N ALA A 118 4.57 -2.82 -19.58
CA ALA A 118 4.21 -1.51 -20.13
C ALA A 118 5.45 -0.60 -20.12
N LYS A 119 5.67 0.14 -21.21
CA LYS A 119 6.74 1.14 -21.25
C LYS A 119 6.35 2.30 -20.32
N PRO A 120 7.28 2.82 -19.50
CA PRO A 120 7.01 4.00 -18.67
C PRO A 120 6.48 5.15 -19.52
N GLY A 121 5.40 5.80 -19.08
CA GLY A 121 4.74 6.90 -19.78
C GLY A 121 3.79 6.49 -20.91
N TYR A 122 3.60 5.19 -21.16
CA TYR A 122 2.61 4.69 -22.11
C TYR A 122 1.45 4.00 -21.36
N PRO A 123 0.19 4.27 -21.73
CA PRO A 123 -0.95 3.54 -21.16
C PRO A 123 -0.84 2.04 -21.49
N TRP A 124 -1.50 1.20 -20.70
CA TRP A 124 -1.68 -0.22 -21.02
C TRP A 124 -2.02 -0.39 -22.50
N VAL A 125 -1.35 -1.33 -23.17
CA VAL A 125 -1.72 -1.72 -24.53
C VAL A 125 -3.16 -2.17 -24.47
N ARG A 126 -4.06 -1.33 -24.99
CA ARG A 126 -5.48 -1.63 -25.13
C ARG A 126 -5.58 -2.69 -26.23
N GLY A 127 -5.31 -3.95 -25.89
CA GLY A 127 -5.30 -5.09 -26.80
C GLY A 127 -6.68 -5.47 -27.36
N TRP A 128 -7.67 -4.59 -27.22
CA TRP A 128 -9.02 -4.68 -27.76
C TRP A 128 -9.38 -3.43 -28.60
N ASP A 129 -8.40 -2.67 -29.09
CA ASP A 129 -8.64 -1.78 -30.22
C ASP A 129 -8.56 -2.61 -31.51
N ASP A 130 -9.73 -3.02 -32.02
CA ASP A 130 -9.91 -3.76 -33.28
C ASP A 130 -9.35 -3.02 -34.52
N ASN A 131 -8.99 -1.73 -34.36
CA ASN A 131 -8.44 -0.91 -35.41
C ASN A 131 -6.92 -0.86 -35.30
N GLN A 132 -6.25 -1.86 -35.91
CA GLN A 132 -4.79 -1.98 -35.96
C GLN A 132 -4.14 -0.70 -36.50
N LYS A 133 -3.72 0.19 -35.59
CA LYS A 133 -2.77 1.24 -35.90
C LYS A 133 -1.38 0.76 -35.50
N SER A 134 -0.41 1.00 -36.39
CA SER A 134 0.98 0.56 -36.29
C SER A 134 1.60 0.91 -34.93
N GLY A 135 1.86 -0.10 -34.10
CA GLY A 135 2.50 0.08 -32.79
C GLY A 135 2.30 -1.06 -31.78
N THR A 136 1.46 -2.05 -32.07
CA THR A 136 1.20 -3.19 -31.18
C THR A 136 2.43 -4.10 -31.02
N PRO A 137 2.79 -4.51 -29.79
CA PRO A 137 3.76 -5.56 -29.57
C PRO A 137 3.29 -6.87 -30.21
N LYS A 138 4.17 -7.55 -30.95
CA LYS A 138 3.85 -8.79 -31.70
C LYS A 138 3.59 -10.00 -30.82
N ILE A 139 3.86 -9.91 -29.52
CA ILE A 139 3.82 -11.05 -28.60
C ILE A 139 2.69 -10.78 -27.62
N GLY A 140 1.60 -11.54 -27.77
CA GLY A 140 0.59 -11.68 -26.74
C GLY A 140 1.02 -12.76 -25.75
N ASN A 141 0.64 -12.61 -24.48
CA ASN A 141 0.76 -13.69 -23.51
C ASN A 141 -0.19 -14.82 -23.96
N GLN A 142 0.38 -15.91 -24.47
CA GLN A 142 -0.33 -17.18 -24.69
C GLN A 142 -0.43 -17.95 -23.38
#